data_AF-A0A958RNC1-F1
#
_entry.id   AF-A0A958RNC1-F1
#
_cell.length_a   1.000
_cell.length_b   1.000
_cell.length_c   1.000
_cell.angle_alpha   90.00
_cell.angle_beta   90.00
_cell.angle_gamma   90.00
#
_symmetry.space_group_name_H-M   'P 1'
#
loop_
_entity.id
_entity.type
_entity.pdbx_description
1 polymer ?
#
loop_
_entity_poly.entity_id
_entity_poly.type
_entity_poly.pdbx_seq_one_letter_code
_entity_poly.pdbx_strand_id
1 'polypeptide(L)'
;MNELFRILSNKISRTAGSPMAFITAFSVVVVWACLGPLFNYSTTWQLFINTTTTIITFLMVFIIQNAQNRDTKAVHLKLDELLRSTKSAHNQIIDIENATEEELSKLEQSFRELHLRATQALEKHRSKKHS
;
A
#
# COMPACT_ATOMS: atom_id res chain seq x y z
N MET A 1 3.09 -21.70 15.85
CA MET A 1 3.26 -20.23 15.93
C MET A 1 2.32 -19.45 15.01
N ASN A 2 1.88 -19.99 13.88
CA ASN A 2 1.05 -19.27 12.89
C ASN A 2 -0.45 -19.18 13.24
N GLU A 3 -1.01 -20.16 13.96
CA GLU A 3 -2.45 -20.18 14.31
C GLU A 3 -2.82 -19.09 15.33
N LEU A 4 -2.02 -18.96 16.40
CA LEU A 4 -2.19 -17.97 17.46
C LEU A 4 -2.07 -16.54 16.90
N PHE A 5 -1.05 -16.29 16.07
CA PHE A 5 -0.87 -15.00 15.40
C PHE A 5 -2.03 -14.67 14.47
N ARG A 6 -2.57 -15.64 13.73
CA ARG A 6 -3.71 -15.44 12.82
C ARG A 6 -5.02 -15.18 13.57
N ILE A 7 -5.27 -15.87 14.68
CA ILE A 7 -6.46 -15.65 15.52
C ILE A 7 -6.36 -14.30 16.25
N LEU A 8 -5.20 -13.97 16.83
CA LEU A 8 -4.95 -12.64 17.42
C LEU A 8 -5.07 -11.54 16.37
N SER A 9 -4.45 -11.69 15.20
CA SER A 9 -4.48 -10.68 14.14
C SER A 9 -5.88 -10.45 13.57
N ASN A 10 -6.69 -11.50 13.39
CA ASN A 10 -8.07 -11.37 12.93
C ASN A 10 -8.99 -10.77 14.01
N LYS A 11 -8.77 -11.12 15.29
CA LYS A 11 -9.54 -10.56 16.41
C LYS A 11 -9.17 -9.10 16.67
N ILE A 12 -7.89 -8.76 16.60
CA ILE A 12 -7.39 -7.38 16.71
C ILE A 12 -7.86 -6.55 15.52
N SER A 13 -7.74 -7.03 14.28
CA SER A 13 -8.19 -6.30 13.07
C SER A 13 -9.68 -5.97 13.09
N ARG A 14 -10.52 -6.88 13.59
CA ARG A 14 -11.97 -6.65 13.68
C ARG A 14 -12.36 -5.70 14.82
N THR A 15 -11.55 -5.65 15.88
CA THR A 15 -11.83 -4.84 17.06
C THR A 15 -11.25 -3.43 16.91
N ALA A 16 -10.05 -3.28 16.35
CA ALA A 16 -9.31 -2.02 16.18
C ALA A 16 -9.99 -1.00 15.26
N GLY A 17 -10.79 -1.47 14.28
CA GLY A 17 -11.60 -0.60 13.41
C GLY A 17 -13.02 -0.33 13.91
N SER A 18 -13.44 -0.91 15.04
CA SER A 18 -14.81 -0.76 15.55
C SER A 18 -14.93 0.49 16.44
N PRO A 19 -16.10 1.17 16.46
CA PRO A 19 -16.38 2.27 17.38
C PRO A 19 -16.09 1.93 18.85
N MET A 20 -16.19 0.66 19.24
CA MET A 20 -15.89 0.20 20.60
C MET A 20 -14.40 0.27 20.96
N ALA A 21 -13.48 0.13 20.00
CA ALA A 21 -12.05 0.32 20.29
C ALA A 21 -11.73 1.79 20.55
N PHE A 22 -12.36 2.71 19.81
CA PHE A 22 -12.24 4.15 20.07
C PHE A 22 -12.79 4.50 21.45
N ILE A 23 -13.99 4.01 21.79
CA ILE A 23 -14.59 4.23 23.11
C ILE A 23 -13.68 3.67 24.22
N THR A 24 -13.13 2.47 24.06
CA THR A 24 -12.23 1.87 25.04
C THR A 24 -10.94 2.68 25.21
N ALA A 25 -10.31 3.11 24.11
CA ALA A 25 -9.11 3.95 24.15
C ALA A 25 -9.40 5.30 24.83
N PHE A 26 -10.54 5.92 24.51
CA PHE A 26 -10.97 7.16 25.13
C PHE A 26 -11.24 6.99 26.64
N SER A 27 -11.91 5.91 27.04
CA SER A 27 -12.13 5.58 28.45
C SER A 27 -10.82 5.41 29.22
N VAL A 28 -9.80 4.79 28.61
CA VAL A 28 -8.46 4.65 29.22
C VAL A 28 -7.82 6.03 29.45
N VAL A 29 -7.94 6.95 28.49
CA VAL A 29 -7.43 8.34 28.64
C VAL A 29 -8.17 9.08 29.76
N VAL A 30 -9.50 8.92 29.86
CA VAL A 30 -10.30 9.53 30.92
C VAL A 30 -9.94 8.99 32.30
N VAL A 31 -9.81 7.65 32.43
CA VAL A 31 -9.39 7.00 33.67
C VAL A 31 -8.00 7.49 34.09
N TRP A 32 -7.06 7.60 33.15
CA TRP A 32 -5.75 8.18 33.40
C TRP A 32 -5.83 9.62 33.93
N ALA A 33 -6.62 10.47 33.28
CA ALA A 33 -6.77 11.87 33.67
C ALA A 33 -7.38 12.00 35.09
N CYS A 34 -8.32 11.13 35.44
CA CYS A 34 -8.94 11.07 36.78
C CYS A 34 -8.00 10.51 37.86
N LEU A 35 -7.03 9.66 37.50
CA LEU A 35 -6.01 9.15 38.43
C LEU A 35 -4.91 10.17 38.70
N GLY A 36 -4.67 11.13 37.80
CA GLY A 36 -3.64 12.18 37.94
C GLY A 36 -3.66 12.99 39.25
N PRO A 37 -4.83 13.47 39.72
CA PRO A 37 -4.96 14.20 40.99
C PRO A 37 -4.55 13.39 42.22
N LEU A 38 -4.78 12.06 42.23
CA LEU A 38 -4.35 11.19 43.34
C LEU A 38 -2.83 11.13 43.48
N PHE A 39 -2.10 11.34 42.38
CA PHE A 39 -0.64 11.37 42.34
C PHE A 39 -0.06 12.79 42.28
N ASN A 40 -0.87 13.82 42.54
CA ASN A 40 -0.50 15.24 42.45
C ASN A 40 0.14 15.62 41.11
N TYR A 41 -0.19 14.90 40.02
CA TYR A 41 0.51 15.03 38.74
C TYR A 41 2.04 15.02 38.87
N SER A 42 2.59 14.14 39.72
CA SER A 42 4.03 14.08 39.97
C SER A 42 4.85 13.88 38.70
N THR A 43 6.11 14.33 38.72
CA THR A 43 7.06 14.15 37.61
C THR A 43 7.19 12.69 37.20
N THR A 44 7.18 11.75 38.15
CA THR A 44 7.23 10.30 37.89
C THR A 44 5.96 9.80 37.20
N TRP A 45 4.79 10.31 37.60
CA TRP A 45 3.51 9.95 36.99
C TRP A 45 3.43 10.42 35.53
N GLN A 46 3.85 11.65 35.27
CA GLN A 46 3.91 12.21 33.91
C GLN A 46 4.91 11.46 33.03
N LEU A 47 6.10 11.16 33.57
CA LEU A 47 7.16 10.43 32.87
C LEU A 47 6.67 9.04 32.43
N PHE A 48 6.04 8.28 33.33
CA PHE A 48 5.53 6.93 33.02
C PHE A 48 4.59 6.94 31.80
N ILE A 49 3.74 7.95 31.71
CA ILE A 49 2.71 8.03 30.66
C ILE A 49 3.28 8.50 29.35
N ASN A 50 4.17 9.50 29.40
CA ASN A 50 4.88 9.96 28.23
C ASN A 50 5.73 8.84 27.61
N THR A 51 6.46 8.09 28.45
CA THR A 51 7.24 6.93 28.00
C THR A 51 6.34 5.83 27.43
N THR A 52 5.23 5.50 28.09
CA THR A 52 4.29 4.47 27.61
C THR A 52 3.68 4.86 26.25
N THR A 53 3.24 6.10 26.12
CA THR A 53 2.65 6.61 24.86
C THR A 53 3.66 6.60 23.72
N THR A 54 4.92 6.92 24.02
CA THR A 54 6.01 6.88 23.05
C THR A 54 6.25 5.45 22.54
N ILE A 55 6.29 4.45 23.43
CA ILE A 55 6.44 3.04 23.03
C ILE A 55 5.26 2.58 22.17
N ILE A 56 4.03 2.91 22.58
CA ILE A 56 2.82 2.56 21.81
C ILE A 56 2.86 3.22 20.43
N THR A 57 3.25 4.49 20.35
CA THR A 57 3.34 5.24 19.09
C THR A 57 4.40 4.63 18.18
N PHE A 58 5.57 4.28 18.72
CA PHE A 58 6.63 3.62 17.98
C PHE A 58 6.14 2.27 17.40
N LEU A 59 5.46 1.45 18.21
CA LEU A 59 4.85 0.21 17.75
C LEU A 59 3.77 0.45 16.69
N MET A 60 2.96 1.49 16.86
CA MET A 60 1.90 1.87 15.93
C MET A 60 2.45 2.25 14.55
N VAL A 61 3.61 2.92 14.48
CA VAL A 61 4.29 3.19 13.21
C VAL A 61 4.61 1.89 12.47
N PHE A 62 5.14 0.86 13.14
CA PHE A 62 5.39 -0.45 12.51
C PHE A 62 4.11 -1.13 12.05
N ILE A 63 3.04 -1.06 12.84
CA ILE A 63 1.74 -1.63 12.49
C ILE A 63 1.16 -0.93 11.26
N ILE A 64 1.20 0.40 11.23
CA ILE A 64 0.73 1.21 10.09
C ILE A 64 1.57 0.90 8.86
N GLN A 65 2.90 0.86 8.97
CA GLN A 65 3.79 0.52 7.86
C GLN A 65 3.51 -0.89 7.31
N ASN A 66 3.25 -1.87 8.18
CA ASN A 66 2.90 -3.22 7.75
C ASN A 66 1.52 -3.28 7.06
N ALA A 67 0.53 -2.55 7.59
CA ALA A 67 -0.79 -2.45 6.97
C ALA A 67 -0.70 -1.75 5.60
N GLN A 68 0.00 -0.62 5.52
CA GLN A 68 0.24 0.12 4.29
C GLN A 68 1.00 -0.71 3.26
N ASN A 69 2.04 -1.44 3.66
CA ASN A 69 2.80 -2.29 2.73
C ASN A 69 1.91 -3.38 2.10
N ARG A 70 1.00 -3.96 2.87
CA ARG A 70 0.04 -4.95 2.37
C ARG A 70 -1.00 -4.31 1.44
N ASP A 71 -1.49 -3.12 1.78
CA ASP A 71 -2.49 -2.41 0.98
C ASP A 71 -1.88 -1.94 -0.36
N THR A 72 -0.65 -1.43 -0.36
CA THR A 72 0.11 -1.11 -1.59
C THR A 72 0.23 -2.34 -2.50
N LYS A 73 0.61 -3.50 -1.95
CA LYS A 73 0.70 -4.75 -2.73
C LYS A 73 -0.65 -5.17 -3.33
N ALA A 74 -1.75 -4.97 -2.61
CA ALA A 74 -3.08 -5.27 -3.13
C ALA A 74 -3.52 -4.30 -4.24
N VAL A 75 -3.09 -3.04 -4.20
CA VAL A 75 -3.32 -2.07 -5.27
C VAL A 75 -2.58 -2.48 -6.55
N HIS A 76 -1.31 -2.87 -6.45
CA HIS A 76 -0.53 -3.38 -7.60
C HIS A 76 -1.23 -4.58 -8.26
N LEU A 77 -1.59 -5.62 -7.49
CA LEU A 77 -2.27 -6.80 -8.03
C LEU A 77 -3.61 -6.47 -8.72
N LYS A 78 -4.37 -5.51 -8.19
CA LYS A 78 -5.63 -5.07 -8.83
C LYS A 78 -5.36 -4.32 -10.14
N LEU A 79 -4.30 -3.51 -10.18
CA LEU A 79 -3.89 -2.82 -11.40
C LEU A 79 -3.42 -3.82 -12.46
N ASP A 80 -2.64 -4.81 -12.07
CA ASP A 80 -2.17 -5.88 -12.96
C ASP A 80 -3.33 -6.68 -13.55
N GLU A 81 -4.33 -7.00 -12.73
CA GLU A 81 -5.54 -7.68 -13.19
C GLU A 81 -6.38 -6.79 -14.11
N LEU A 82 -6.51 -5.49 -13.84
CA LEU A 82 -7.18 -4.54 -14.74
C LEU A 82 -6.44 -4.35 -16.06
N LEU A 83 -5.11 -4.28 -16.02
CA LEU A 83 -4.26 -4.27 -17.20
C LEU A 83 -4.44 -5.56 -17.99
N ARG A 84 -4.47 -6.71 -17.32
CA ARG A 84 -4.72 -8.02 -17.93
C ARG A 84 -6.12 -8.13 -18.54
N SER A 85 -7.17 -7.67 -17.85
CA SER A 85 -8.56 -7.73 -18.34
C SER A 85 -8.83 -6.75 -19.46
N THR A 86 -8.16 -5.59 -19.45
CA THR A 86 -8.19 -4.61 -20.55
C THR A 86 -7.35 -5.08 -21.74
N LYS A 87 -6.37 -5.96 -21.49
CA LYS A 87 -5.47 -6.52 -22.49
C LYS A 87 -5.84 -7.95 -22.90
N SER A 88 -6.95 -8.07 -23.63
CA SER A 88 -6.91 -8.90 -24.85
C SER A 88 -5.98 -8.29 -25.93
N ALA A 89 -5.38 -7.12 -25.66
CA ALA A 89 -4.32 -6.50 -26.44
C ALA A 89 -3.02 -6.35 -25.61
N HIS A 90 -2.05 -7.24 -25.84
CA HIS A 90 -0.63 -7.11 -25.46
C HIS A 90 -0.19 -7.71 -24.11
N ASN A 91 -0.15 -9.04 -24.08
CA ASN A 91 0.44 -9.93 -23.05
C ASN A 91 1.91 -9.63 -22.66
N GLN A 92 2.58 -8.68 -23.30
CA GLN A 92 4.02 -8.43 -23.16
C GLN A 92 4.39 -7.37 -22.08
N ILE A 93 3.41 -6.75 -21.41
CA ILE A 93 3.67 -5.62 -20.46
C ILE A 93 3.34 -5.98 -19.01
N ILE A 94 2.66 -7.10 -18.77
CA ILE A 94 2.11 -7.48 -17.45
C ILE A 94 3.20 -7.81 -16.42
N ASP A 95 4.47 -7.95 -16.82
CA ASP A 95 5.57 -8.25 -15.89
C ASP A 95 6.88 -7.52 -16.25
N ILE A 96 6.77 -6.28 -16.73
CA ILE A 96 7.96 -5.50 -17.15
C ILE A 96 8.87 -5.11 -15.96
N GLU A 97 8.33 -5.11 -14.74
CA GLU A 97 9.05 -4.76 -13.51
C GLU A 97 10.03 -5.85 -13.03
N ASN A 98 9.80 -7.11 -13.44
CA ASN A 98 10.70 -8.23 -13.18
C ASN A 98 11.47 -8.68 -14.43
N ALA A 99 11.32 -7.96 -15.55
CA ALA A 99 11.97 -8.30 -16.82
C ALA A 99 13.48 -8.10 -16.73
N THR A 100 14.22 -8.98 -17.39
CA THR A 100 15.66 -8.81 -17.57
C THR A 100 15.95 -7.69 -18.57
N GLU A 101 17.14 -7.09 -18.49
CA GLU A 101 17.57 -6.02 -19.40
C GLU A 101 17.47 -6.42 -20.89
N GLU A 102 17.75 -7.69 -21.19
CA GLU A 102 17.66 -8.24 -22.55
C GLU A 102 16.21 -8.31 -23.05
N GLU A 103 15.26 -8.67 -22.18
CA GLU A 103 13.83 -8.69 -22.49
C GLU A 103 13.28 -7.27 -22.69
N LEU A 104 13.75 -6.32 -21.86
CA LEU A 104 13.38 -4.92 -21.98
C LEU A 104 13.86 -4.32 -23.32
N SER A 105 15.10 -4.64 -23.72
CA SER A 105 15.67 -4.20 -25.01
C SER A 105 14.90 -4.78 -26.21
N LYS A 106 14.54 -6.07 -26.18
CA LYS A 106 13.73 -6.72 -27.24
C LYS A 106 12.34 -6.10 -27.36
N LEU A 107 11.73 -5.76 -26.24
CA LEU A 107 10.43 -5.09 -26.21
C LEU A 107 10.53 -3.68 -26.80
N GLU A 108 11.55 -2.91 -26.44
CA GLU A 108 11.81 -1.57 -26.98
C GLU A 108 12.01 -1.60 -28.51
N GLN A 109 12.79 -2.55 -29.02
CA GLN A 109 12.98 -2.73 -30.47
C GLN A 109 11.67 -3.04 -31.19
N SER A 110 10.85 -3.93 -30.62
CA SER A 110 9.54 -4.28 -31.18
C SER A 110 8.60 -3.06 -31.27
N PHE A 111 8.61 -2.20 -30.26
CA PHE A 111 7.85 -0.94 -30.28
C PHE A 111 8.38 0.07 -31.30
N ARG A 112 9.70 0.22 -31.43
CA ARG A 112 10.31 1.08 -32.45
C ARG A 112 9.94 0.64 -33.86
N GLU A 113 9.98 -0.66 -34.14
CA GLU A 113 9.56 -1.19 -35.44
C GLU A 113 8.08 -0.93 -35.74
N LEU A 114 7.21 -1.15 -34.75
CA LEU A 114 5.77 -0.94 -34.90
C LEU A 114 5.46 0.54 -35.15
N HIS A 115 6.15 1.44 -34.46
CA HIS A 115 6.03 2.88 -34.68
C HIS A 115 6.53 3.29 -36.07
N LEU A 116 7.67 2.76 -36.52
CA LEU A 116 8.20 3.02 -37.87
C LEU A 116 7.20 2.59 -38.95
N ARG A 117 6.62 1.39 -38.82
CA ARG A 117 5.61 0.88 -39.77
C ARG A 117 4.35 1.75 -39.79
N ALA A 118 3.89 2.20 -38.62
CA ALA A 118 2.74 3.11 -38.52
C ALA A 118 3.03 4.45 -39.20
N THR A 119 4.20 5.05 -38.96
CA THR A 119 4.59 6.32 -39.58
C THR A 119 4.72 6.19 -41.11
N GLN A 120 5.34 5.12 -41.61
CA GLN A 120 5.44 4.85 -43.05
C GLN A 120 4.08 4.63 -43.71
N ALA A 121 3.14 3.97 -43.01
CA ALA A 121 1.77 3.79 -43.51
C ALA A 121 1.02 5.13 -43.60
N LEU A 122 1.20 6.01 -42.62
CA LEU A 122 0.63 7.36 -42.62
C LEU A 122 1.22 8.23 -43.75
N GLU A 123 2.53 8.15 -43.99
CA GLU A 123 3.19 8.86 -45.09
C GLU A 123 2.70 8.38 -46.46
N LYS A 124 2.57 7.05 -46.65
CA LYS A 124 2.00 6.47 -47.88
C LYS A 124 0.55 6.90 -48.10
N HIS A 125 -0.25 7.01 -47.04
CA HIS A 125 -1.62 7.52 -47.13
C HIS A 125 -1.67 9.02 -47.45
N ARG A 126 -0.73 9.82 -46.92
CA ARG A 126 -0.65 11.26 -47.18
C ARG A 126 -0.18 11.58 -48.60
N SER A 127 0.77 10.83 -49.14
CA SER A 127 1.25 11.00 -50.53
C SER A 127 0.18 10.63 -51.57
N LYS A 128 -0.64 9.61 -51.27
CA LYS A 128 -1.75 9.17 -52.15
C LYS A 128 -2.96 10.12 -52.16
N LYS A 129 -3.07 11.03 -51.19
CA LYS A 129 -4.16 12.03 -51.08
C LYS A 129 -3.84 13.36 -51.77
N HIS A 130 -2.56 13.60 -52.12
CA HIS A 130 -2.08 14.82 -52.76
C HIS A 130 -1.59 14.61 -54.20
N SER A 131 -1.83 13.43 -54.78
CA SER A 131 -1.71 13.13 -56.22
C SER A 131 -3.08 12.98 -56.83
#